data_AF-A0A3D5CD24-F1
#
_entry.id   AF-A0A3D5CD24-F1
#
_cell.length_a   1.000
_cell.length_b   1.000
_cell.length_c   1.000
_cell.angle_alpha   90.00
_cell.angle_beta   90.00
_cell.angle_gamma   90.00
#
_symmetry.space_group_name_H-M   'P 1'
#
loop_
_entity.id
_entity.type
_entity.pdbx_description
1 polymer ?
#
loop_
_entity_poly.entity_id
_entity_poly.type
_entity_poly.pdbx_seq_one_letter_code
_entity_poly.pdbx_strand_id
1 'polypeptide(L)'
;VHNDQALDFELVRVRAADPQDPREVVLAHEPGQRLLGISTFRDWAVLAYRRDGLSRLATFDYATGSPTEIAFDEELYDVGTAGNPEWAPPMIRVAFGSFVTPSTVVDLVVATDERRIRKQQPVLGGYDPAAYGQRRVWALAEDGTRIPVSLVWRRSFGEP
;
A
#
# COMPACT_ATOMS: atom_id res chain seq x y z
N VAL A 1 -15.72 -3.88 -2.66
CA VAL A 1 -15.81 -2.48 -2.22
C VAL A 1 -16.87 -1.76 -3.05
N HIS A 2 -17.55 -0.76 -2.51
CA HIS A 2 -18.45 0.11 -3.27
C HIS A 2 -18.36 1.56 -2.80
N ASN A 3 -18.88 2.50 -3.60
CA ASN A 3 -18.87 3.93 -3.31
C ASN A 3 -20.26 4.54 -3.06
N ASP A 4 -21.28 3.71 -2.88
CA ASP A 4 -22.63 4.14 -2.50
C ASP A 4 -22.59 4.89 -1.16
N GLN A 5 -22.82 6.21 -1.19
CA GLN A 5 -22.64 7.14 -0.05
C GLN A 5 -21.26 7.04 0.66
N ALA A 6 -20.24 6.54 -0.04
CA ALA A 6 -18.92 6.23 0.49
C ALA A 6 -17.84 6.66 -0.53
N LEU A 7 -17.48 7.94 -0.57
CA LEU A 7 -16.60 8.49 -1.61
C LEU A 7 -15.24 7.78 -1.70
N ASP A 8 -14.65 7.50 -0.54
CA ASP A 8 -13.39 6.75 -0.38
C ASP A 8 -13.58 5.23 -0.29
N PHE A 9 -14.78 4.76 -0.66
CA PHE A 9 -15.22 3.37 -0.66
C PHE A 9 -15.30 2.74 0.73
N GLU A 10 -16.14 1.72 0.83
CA GLU A 10 -16.18 0.82 1.99
C GLU A 10 -16.09 -0.64 1.55
N LEU A 11 -15.66 -1.51 2.47
CA LEU A 11 -15.60 -2.96 2.26
C LEU A 11 -16.86 -3.59 2.84
N VAL A 12 -17.58 -4.30 1.99
CA VAL A 12 -18.76 -5.07 2.37
C VAL A 12 -18.60 -6.55 2.09
N ARG A 13 -19.33 -7.35 2.82
CA ARG A 13 -19.53 -8.79 2.61
C ARG A 13 -20.98 -9.04 2.22
N VAL A 14 -21.17 -9.94 1.25
CA VAL A 14 -22.48 -10.42 0.78
C VAL A 14 -22.42 -11.95 0.66
N ARG A 15 -23.58 -12.61 0.67
CA ARG A 15 -23.64 -14.05 0.43
C ARG A 15 -23.33 -14.32 -1.04
N ALA A 16 -22.43 -15.25 -1.33
CA ALA A 16 -22.10 -15.62 -2.71
C ALA A 16 -23.30 -16.22 -3.46
N ALA A 17 -24.19 -16.91 -2.75
CA ALA A 17 -25.41 -17.49 -3.31
C ALA A 17 -26.49 -16.45 -3.66
N ASP A 18 -26.45 -15.27 -3.03
CA ASP A 18 -27.37 -14.16 -3.31
C ASP A 18 -26.65 -12.81 -3.13
N PRO A 19 -25.96 -12.32 -4.18
CA PRO A 19 -25.19 -11.08 -4.12
C PRO A 19 -26.06 -9.82 -3.97
N GLN A 20 -27.39 -9.93 -4.07
CA GLN A 20 -28.32 -8.80 -3.91
C GLN A 20 -28.82 -8.63 -2.48
N ASP A 21 -28.49 -9.57 -1.59
CA ASP A 21 -28.84 -9.47 -0.18
C ASP A 21 -28.29 -8.21 0.50
N PRO A 22 -28.87 -7.84 1.67
CA PRO A 22 -28.31 -6.81 2.52
C PRO A 22 -26.80 -6.98 2.74
N ARG A 23 -26.07 -5.91 2.47
CA ARG A 23 -24.62 -5.84 2.61
C ARG A 23 -24.26 -5.76 4.09
N GLU A 24 -23.32 -6.58 4.53
CA GLU A 24 -22.68 -6.39 5.83
C GLU A 24 -21.45 -5.49 5.65
N VAL A 25 -21.41 -4.36 6.36
CA VAL A 25 -20.24 -3.48 6.36
C VAL A 25 -19.15 -4.12 7.20
N VAL A 26 -18.01 -4.40 6.58
CA VAL A 26 -16.84 -5.00 7.22
C VAL A 26 -15.81 -3.93 7.58
N LEU A 27 -15.54 -3.01 6.64
CA LEU A 27 -14.77 -1.80 6.91
C LEU A 27 -15.56 -0.61 6.38
N ALA A 28 -15.98 0.25 7.30
CA ALA A 28 -16.71 1.47 6.96
C ALA A 28 -15.82 2.46 6.20
N HIS A 29 -16.47 3.31 5.41
CA HIS A 29 -15.84 4.44 4.75
C HIS A 29 -15.17 5.38 5.76
N GLU A 30 -13.92 5.76 5.48
CA GLU A 30 -13.15 6.74 6.24
C GLU A 30 -12.63 7.84 5.30
N PRO A 31 -13.04 9.11 5.49
CA PRO A 31 -12.56 10.21 4.65
C PRO A 31 -11.03 10.33 4.65
N GLY A 32 -10.45 10.37 3.45
CA GLY A 32 -8.99 10.44 3.28
C GLY A 32 -8.28 9.09 3.26
N GLN A 33 -9.00 7.99 3.50
CA GLN A 33 -8.51 6.62 3.35
C GLN A 33 -9.27 5.90 2.24
N ARG A 34 -8.77 6.06 1.00
CA ARG A 34 -9.41 5.49 -0.18
C ARG A 34 -9.09 4.01 -0.36
N LEU A 35 -10.08 3.15 -0.22
CA LEU A 35 -9.94 1.74 -0.57
C LEU A 35 -9.80 1.57 -2.09
N LEU A 36 -8.78 0.84 -2.54
CA LEU A 36 -8.55 0.51 -3.95
C LEU A 36 -9.07 -0.87 -4.32
N GLY A 37 -9.12 -1.78 -3.35
CA GLY A 37 -9.60 -3.14 -3.56
C GLY A 37 -9.06 -4.12 -2.52
N ILE A 38 -9.48 -5.37 -2.64
CA ILE A 38 -9.04 -6.47 -1.78
C ILE A 38 -8.70 -7.67 -2.66
N SER A 39 -7.57 -8.32 -2.38
CA SER A 39 -7.19 -9.62 -2.96
C SER A 39 -7.39 -10.69 -1.91
N THR A 40 -8.28 -11.64 -2.17
CA THR A 40 -8.62 -12.70 -1.21
C THR A 40 -7.80 -13.95 -1.46
N PHE A 41 -7.33 -14.57 -0.38
CA PHE A 41 -6.73 -15.91 -0.34
C PHE A 41 -7.56 -16.81 0.56
N ARG A 42 -7.21 -18.10 0.65
CA ARG A 42 -7.98 -19.08 1.44
C ARG A 42 -8.20 -18.64 2.88
N ASP A 43 -7.13 -18.22 3.55
CA ASP A 43 -7.12 -18.03 5.01
C ASP A 43 -7.00 -16.55 5.43
N TRP A 44 -6.69 -15.65 4.48
CA TRP A 44 -6.45 -14.22 4.72
C TRP A 44 -6.63 -13.43 3.42
N ALA A 45 -6.60 -12.10 3.49
CA ALA A 45 -6.63 -11.22 2.32
C ALA A 45 -5.60 -10.10 2.40
N VAL A 46 -5.45 -9.36 1.30
CA VAL A 46 -4.69 -8.10 1.25
C VAL A 46 -5.62 -6.98 0.85
N LEU A 47 -5.72 -5.96 1.69
CA LEU A 47 -6.40 -4.72 1.39
C LEU A 47 -5.41 -3.72 0.79
N ALA A 48 -5.73 -3.18 -0.38
CA ALA A 48 -4.99 -2.07 -0.98
C ALA A 48 -5.77 -0.76 -0.81
N TYR A 49 -5.09 0.29 -0.35
CA TYR A 49 -5.71 1.61 -0.13
C TYR A 49 -4.71 2.74 -0.36
N ARG A 50 -5.20 3.98 -0.35
CA ARG A 50 -4.38 5.20 -0.30
C ARG A 50 -4.71 6.01 0.94
N ARG A 51 -3.68 6.50 1.61
CA ARG A 51 -3.77 7.48 2.71
C ARG A 51 -2.60 8.44 2.60
N ASP A 52 -2.84 9.73 2.83
CA ASP A 52 -1.82 10.80 2.72
C ASP A 52 -1.10 10.84 1.36
N GLY A 53 -1.82 10.44 0.29
CA GLY A 53 -1.28 10.39 -1.07
C GLY A 53 -0.30 9.25 -1.35
N LEU A 54 -0.15 8.29 -0.45
CA LEU A 54 0.70 7.10 -0.63
C LEU A 54 -0.16 5.85 -0.81
N SER A 55 0.31 4.91 -1.63
CA SER A 55 -0.24 3.56 -1.69
C SER A 55 0.14 2.80 -0.42
N ARG A 56 -0.79 1.97 0.06
CA ARG A 56 -0.64 1.15 1.25
C ARG A 56 -1.20 -0.24 0.97
N LEU A 57 -0.61 -1.23 1.61
CA LEU A 57 -1.15 -2.58 1.70
C LEU A 57 -1.34 -2.93 3.17
N ALA A 58 -2.39 -3.67 3.48
CA ALA A 58 -2.60 -4.30 4.77
C ALA A 58 -2.93 -5.78 4.59
N THR A 59 -2.40 -6.64 5.45
CA THR A 59 -2.96 -7.98 5.61
C THR A 59 -4.34 -7.85 6.26
N PHE A 60 -5.24 -8.75 5.92
CA PHE A 60 -6.63 -8.70 6.38
C PHE A 60 -7.04 -10.08 6.87
N ASP A 61 -7.41 -10.16 8.15
CA ASP A 61 -7.88 -11.39 8.77
C ASP A 61 -9.41 -11.44 8.73
N TYR A 62 -9.95 -12.52 8.16
CA TYR A 62 -11.39 -12.72 8.03
C TYR A 62 -12.09 -12.94 9.36
N ALA A 63 -11.40 -13.47 10.38
CA ALA A 63 -11.99 -13.76 11.68
C ALA A 63 -12.24 -12.47 12.47
N THR A 64 -11.27 -11.55 12.46
CA THR A 64 -11.36 -10.26 13.15
C THR A 64 -11.95 -9.14 12.29
N GLY A 65 -12.01 -9.32 10.97
CA GLY A 65 -12.48 -8.29 10.04
C GLY A 65 -11.58 -7.05 10.00
N SER A 66 -10.33 -7.18 10.45
CA SER A 66 -9.44 -6.04 10.73
C SER A 66 -8.18 -6.05 9.84
N PRO A 67 -7.80 -4.90 9.25
CA PRO A 67 -6.57 -4.77 8.49
C PRO A 67 -5.36 -4.49 9.40
N THR A 68 -4.21 -5.08 9.09
CA THR A 68 -2.90 -4.74 9.67
C THR A 68 -1.98 -4.20 8.58
N GLU A 69 -1.64 -2.91 8.65
CA GLU A 69 -0.83 -2.23 7.64
C GLU A 69 0.58 -2.84 7.56
N ILE A 70 1.04 -3.11 6.34
CA ILE A 70 2.40 -3.56 6.06
C ILE A 70 3.29 -2.32 6.03
N ALA A 71 4.07 -2.12 7.10
CA ALA A 71 4.95 -0.96 7.24
C ALA A 71 6.16 -1.01 6.30
N PHE A 72 6.70 0.16 5.91
CA PHE A 72 7.97 0.29 5.19
C PHE A 72 8.79 1.41 5.83
N ASP A 73 10.11 1.23 5.87
CA ASP A 73 11.04 2.14 6.58
C ASP A 73 11.38 3.41 5.78
N GLU A 74 10.43 3.90 4.97
CA GLU A 74 10.59 5.07 4.13
C GLU A 74 9.36 5.96 4.20
N GLU A 75 9.55 7.28 4.30
CA GLU A 75 8.43 8.24 4.36
C GLU A 75 7.66 8.28 3.03
N LEU A 76 8.39 8.22 1.91
CA LEU A 76 7.84 8.23 0.56
C LEU A 76 8.12 6.91 -0.11
N TYR A 77 7.07 6.26 -0.61
CA TYR A 77 7.18 5.02 -1.36
C TYR A 77 5.94 4.78 -2.21
N ASP A 78 6.04 3.79 -3.09
CA ASP A 78 4.90 3.14 -3.72
C ASP A 78 4.98 1.63 -3.46
N VAL A 79 3.85 1.02 -3.15
CA VAL A 79 3.72 -0.42 -2.93
C VAL A 79 2.44 -0.96 -3.57
N GLY A 80 2.54 -2.15 -4.13
CA GLY A 80 1.41 -2.88 -4.68
C GLY A 80 1.61 -4.38 -4.64
N THR A 81 0.51 -5.14 -4.69
CA THR A 81 0.57 -6.58 -4.92
C THR A 81 1.16 -6.86 -6.29
N ALA A 82 2.05 -7.86 -6.38
CA ALA A 82 2.58 -8.35 -7.65
C ALA A 82 1.94 -9.72 -7.99
N GLY A 83 2.62 -10.58 -8.74
CA GLY A 83 2.06 -11.87 -9.18
C GLY A 83 1.83 -12.84 -8.03
N ASN A 84 0.55 -13.04 -7.64
CA ASN A 84 0.10 -13.96 -6.59
C ASN A 84 -0.97 -14.94 -7.12
N PRO A 85 -0.59 -15.95 -7.93
CA PRO A 85 -1.56 -16.84 -8.58
C PRO A 85 -2.05 -17.99 -7.68
N GLU A 86 -1.34 -18.29 -6.59
CA GLU A 86 -1.66 -19.39 -5.68
C GLU A 86 -2.82 -18.99 -4.76
N TRP A 87 -3.77 -19.91 -4.52
CA TRP A 87 -4.95 -19.66 -3.69
C TRP A 87 -4.65 -19.72 -2.19
N ALA A 88 -3.73 -20.61 -1.80
CA ALA A 88 -3.36 -20.82 -0.41
C ALA A 88 -1.86 -20.57 -0.16
N PRO A 89 -1.31 -19.37 -0.51
CA PRO A 89 0.10 -19.13 -0.35
C PRO A 89 0.43 -18.83 1.12
N PRO A 90 1.61 -19.24 1.62
CA PRO A 90 2.10 -18.85 2.94
C PRO A 90 2.67 -17.42 2.97
N MET A 91 2.71 -16.75 1.82
CA MET A 91 3.35 -15.45 1.62
C MET A 91 2.61 -14.61 0.58
N ILE A 92 2.77 -13.29 0.63
CA ILE A 92 2.36 -12.37 -0.44
C ILE A 92 3.58 -11.83 -1.16
N ARG A 93 3.54 -11.80 -2.50
CA ARG A 93 4.52 -11.08 -3.31
C ARG A 93 4.06 -9.65 -3.54
N VAL A 94 4.90 -8.70 -3.16
CA VAL A 94 4.68 -7.26 -3.36
C VAL A 94 5.79 -6.67 -4.23
N ALA A 95 5.46 -5.62 -4.95
CA ALA A 95 6.42 -4.70 -5.56
C ALA A 95 6.46 -3.44 -4.70
N PHE A 96 7.66 -3.02 -4.33
CA PHE A 96 7.95 -1.83 -3.55
C PHE A 96 9.00 -0.99 -4.26
N GLY A 97 8.92 0.32 -4.12
CA GLY A 97 9.99 1.22 -4.50
C GLY A 97 9.77 2.61 -3.93
N SER A 98 10.79 3.44 -4.00
CA SER A 98 10.71 4.85 -3.61
C SER A 98 11.53 5.71 -4.56
N PHE A 99 11.71 6.99 -4.23
CA PHE A 99 12.63 7.83 -5.01
C PHE A 99 14.10 7.47 -4.79
N VAL A 100 14.43 6.76 -3.70
CA VAL A 100 15.82 6.38 -3.35
C VAL A 100 16.05 4.86 -3.29
N THR A 101 14.98 4.08 -3.35
CA THR A 101 15.04 2.61 -3.38
C THR A 101 14.54 2.12 -4.73
N PRO A 102 15.40 1.47 -5.55
CA PRO A 102 14.99 0.91 -6.83
C PRO A 102 13.86 -0.11 -6.67
N SER A 103 13.10 -0.32 -7.75
CA SER A 103 12.00 -1.29 -7.76
C SER A 103 12.46 -2.65 -7.23
N THR A 104 11.81 -3.10 -6.17
CA THR A 104 12.15 -4.30 -5.41
C THR A 104 10.92 -5.20 -5.31
N VAL A 105 11.07 -6.45 -5.72
CA VAL A 105 10.09 -7.51 -5.53
C VAL A 105 10.43 -8.23 -4.24
N VAL A 106 9.48 -8.28 -3.32
CA VAL A 106 9.62 -8.86 -1.98
C VAL A 106 8.53 -9.91 -1.78
N ASP A 107 8.90 -11.07 -1.26
CA ASP A 107 7.93 -12.00 -0.68
C ASP A 107 7.84 -11.73 0.83
N LEU A 108 6.63 -11.50 1.33
CA LEU A 108 6.33 -11.27 2.75
C LEU A 108 5.62 -12.51 3.31
N VAL A 109 6.23 -13.18 4.30
CA VAL A 109 5.63 -14.34 4.97
C VAL A 109 4.56 -13.86 5.95
N VAL A 110 3.30 -14.12 5.65
CA VAL A 110 2.14 -13.53 6.38
C VAL A 110 2.14 -13.86 7.87
N ALA A 111 2.58 -15.07 8.25
CA ALA A 111 2.57 -15.50 9.65
C ALA A 111 3.66 -14.86 10.52
N THR A 112 4.69 -14.25 9.92
CA THR A 112 5.91 -13.82 10.66
C THR A 112 6.43 -12.44 10.27
N ASP A 113 5.84 -11.82 9.24
CA ASP A 113 6.33 -10.61 8.57
C ASP A 113 7.77 -10.71 8.02
N GLU A 114 8.33 -11.93 7.91
CA GLU A 114 9.64 -12.16 7.32
C GLU A 114 9.64 -11.68 5.86
N ARG A 115 10.61 -10.84 5.51
CA ARG A 115 10.75 -10.26 4.17
C ARG A 115 11.88 -10.93 3.42
N ARG A 116 11.58 -11.40 2.20
CA ARG A 116 12.57 -12.04 1.33
C ARG A 116 12.64 -11.28 0.01
N ILE A 117 13.73 -10.57 -0.22
CA ILE A 117 13.98 -9.91 -1.50
C ILE A 117 14.16 -10.98 -2.59
N ARG A 118 13.37 -10.87 -3.65
CA ARG A 118 13.44 -11.76 -4.82
C ARG A 118 14.16 -11.13 -5.98
N LYS A 119 13.95 -9.84 -6.17
CA LYS A 119 14.60 -9.06 -7.22
C LYS A 119 14.68 -7.62 -6.76
N GLN A 120 15.81 -6.99 -7.01
CA GLN A 120 15.94 -5.55 -6.97
C GLN A 120 16.48 -5.10 -8.32
N GLN A 121 15.92 -4.01 -8.87
CA GLN A 121 16.37 -3.48 -10.14
C GLN A 121 17.79 -2.94 -10.01
N PRO A 122 18.77 -3.45 -10.78
CA PRO A 122 20.11 -2.89 -10.75
C PRO A 122 20.10 -1.49 -11.35
N VAL A 123 20.80 -0.57 -10.70
CA VAL A 123 21.05 0.78 -11.23
C VAL A 123 22.51 0.85 -11.64
N LEU A 124 22.74 1.11 -12.93
CA LEU A 124 24.08 1.17 -13.49
C LEU A 124 24.81 2.44 -13.03
N GLY A 125 26.15 2.42 -13.05
CA GLY A 125 26.96 3.62 -12.75
C GLY A 125 27.23 3.88 -11.27
N GLY A 126 27.12 2.86 -10.40
CA GLY A 126 27.55 2.96 -9.00
C GLY A 126 26.57 3.72 -8.10
N TYR A 127 25.27 3.55 -8.33
CA TYR A 127 24.22 4.14 -7.51
C TYR A 127 24.35 3.73 -6.04
N ASP A 128 24.38 4.72 -5.17
CA ASP A 128 24.34 4.56 -3.72
C ASP A 128 23.07 5.25 -3.17
N PRO A 129 22.08 4.51 -2.66
CA PRO A 129 20.88 5.08 -2.04
C PRO A 129 21.20 6.10 -0.96
N ALA A 130 22.29 5.92 -0.20
CA ALA A 130 22.67 6.81 0.89
C ALA A 130 23.11 8.20 0.40
N ALA A 131 23.50 8.32 -0.88
CA ALA A 131 23.85 9.61 -1.49
C ALA A 131 22.61 10.50 -1.78
N TYR A 132 21.40 9.97 -1.59
CA TYR A 132 20.15 10.66 -1.87
C TYR A 132 19.29 10.82 -0.62
N GLY A 133 18.48 11.86 -0.62
CA GLY A 133 17.41 12.09 0.35
C GLY A 133 16.06 12.17 -0.36
N GLN A 134 15.00 11.85 0.38
CA GLN A 134 13.63 12.11 -0.03
C GLN A 134 12.84 12.64 1.17
N ARG A 135 11.82 13.46 0.90
CA ARG A 135 10.99 14.12 1.91
C ARG A 135 9.62 14.45 1.33
N ARG A 136 8.55 14.28 2.11
CA ARG A 136 7.27 14.92 1.80
C ARG A 136 7.26 16.36 2.33
N VAL A 137 6.86 17.30 1.49
CA VAL A 137 6.43 18.63 1.93
C VAL A 137 4.99 18.87 1.55
N TRP A 138 4.35 19.84 2.21
CA TRP A 138 2.97 20.23 1.94
C TRP A 138 2.96 21.70 1.55
N ALA A 139 2.71 21.99 0.28
CA ALA A 139 2.45 23.35 -0.17
C ALA A 139 1.01 23.75 0.21
N LEU A 140 0.79 25.03 0.51
CA LEU A 140 -0.54 25.56 0.80
C LEU A 140 -1.06 26.29 -0.44
N ALA A 141 -2.21 25.87 -0.95
CA ALA A 141 -2.92 26.56 -2.02
C ALA A 141 -3.61 27.83 -1.50
N GLU A 142 -4.04 28.72 -2.41
CA GLU A 142 -4.75 29.95 -2.06
C GLU A 142 -6.05 29.71 -1.27
N ASP A 143 -6.69 28.56 -1.49
CA ASP A 143 -7.90 28.13 -0.79
C ASP A 143 -7.63 27.40 0.56
N GLY A 144 -6.35 27.30 0.96
CA GLY A 144 -5.94 26.58 2.16
C GLY A 144 -5.77 25.06 1.99
N THR A 145 -6.00 24.52 0.79
CA THR A 145 -5.76 23.11 0.50
C THR A 145 -4.27 22.79 0.64
N ARG A 146 -3.94 21.72 1.38
CA ARG A 146 -2.57 21.22 1.50
C ARG A 146 -2.26 20.29 0.32
N ILE A 147 -1.33 20.70 -0.53
CA ILE A 147 -0.89 19.96 -1.72
C ILE A 147 0.39 19.18 -1.38
N PRO A 148 0.38 17.84 -1.40
CA PRO A 148 1.55 17.04 -1.10
C PRO A 148 2.56 17.09 -2.25
N VAL A 149 3.82 17.39 -1.94
CA VAL A 149 4.94 17.42 -2.88
C VAL A 149 6.01 16.46 -2.39
N SER A 150 6.43 15.55 -3.26
CA SER A 150 7.54 14.65 -2.99
C SER A 150 8.83 15.26 -3.53
N LEU A 151 9.83 15.44 -2.66
CA LEU A 151 11.15 15.92 -3.03
C LEU A 151 12.13 14.75 -3.02
N VAL A 152 13.05 14.76 -3.98
CA VAL A 152 14.23 13.90 -4.02
C VAL A 152 15.43 14.76 -4.41
N TRP A 153 16.56 14.56 -3.75
CA TRP A 153 17.78 15.31 -3.99
C TRP A 153 19.02 14.45 -3.74
N ARG A 154 20.15 14.88 -4.29
CA ARG A 154 21.46 14.32 -3.93
C ARG A 154 21.99 15.11 -2.74
N ARG A 155 22.35 14.42 -1.66
CA ARG A 155 22.79 15.04 -0.40
C ARG A 155 24.03 15.93 -0.55
N SER A 156 24.86 15.69 -1.57
CA SER A 156 26.01 16.53 -1.88
C SER A 156 25.64 17.97 -2.27
N PHE A 157 24.38 18.26 -2.59
CA PHE A 157 23.88 19.61 -2.86
C PHE A 157 23.21 20.27 -1.64
N GLY A 158 23.26 19.65 -0.45
CA GLY A 158 22.65 20.16 0.79
C GLY A 158 21.25 19.57 1.07
N GLU A 159 20.60 20.12 2.09
CA GLU A 159 19.21 19.81 2.47
C GLU A 159 18.24 20.87 1.88
N PRO A 160 17.08 20.46 1.34
CA PRO A 160 16.10 21.36 0.72
C PRO A 160 15.14 22.04 1.70
#